data_AF-H6BDI0-F1
#
_entry.id   AF-H6BDI0-F1
#
_cell.length_a   1.000
_cell.length_b   1.000
_cell.length_c   1.000
_cell.angle_alpha   90.00
_cell.angle_beta   90.00
_cell.angle_gamma   90.00
#
_symmetry.space_group_name_H-M   'P 1'
#
loop_
_entity.id
_entity.type
_entity.pdbx_description
1 polymer ?
#
loop_
_entity_poly.entity_id
_entity_poly.type
_entity_poly.pdbx_seq_one_letter_code
_entity_poly.pdbx_strand_id
1 'polypeptide(L)'
;IKFDTFTPAAERGLPVTRVVSRMLLQEILARAVGDDAIMNDCHVVDFTDDGDKVTAILEDGRKFEGDLLVGADGIRSKVRKSLFGETDASYSEYTCYTGIADFVPPDIDTVG
;
A
#
# COMPACT_ATOMS: atom_id res chain seq x y z
N ILE A 1 -23.56 -11.83 -9.64
CA ILE A 1 -24.21 -11.14 -8.50
C ILE A 1 -23.09 -10.72 -7.56
N LYS A 2 -22.96 -9.43 -7.22
CA LYS A 2 -21.91 -8.94 -6.33
C LYS A 2 -22.41 -9.15 -4.89
N PHE A 3 -21.66 -9.88 -4.07
CA PHE A 3 -21.99 -10.10 -2.66
C PHE A 3 -22.23 -8.75 -1.96
N ASP A 4 -23.45 -8.53 -1.47
CA ASP A 4 -23.86 -7.25 -0.90
C ASP A 4 -23.50 -7.18 0.59
N THR A 5 -22.32 -6.62 0.88
CA THR A 5 -21.89 -6.36 2.27
C THR A 5 -22.48 -5.09 2.87
N PHE A 6 -23.27 -4.31 2.12
CA PHE A 6 -23.77 -3.02 2.57
C PHE A 6 -25.12 -3.09 3.24
N THR A 7 -26.11 -3.67 2.57
CA THR A 7 -27.49 -3.67 3.07
C THR A 7 -27.58 -4.30 4.46
N PRO A 8 -26.98 -5.48 4.74
CA PRO A 8 -27.00 -6.07 6.07
C PRO A 8 -26.27 -5.22 7.14
N ALA A 9 -25.16 -4.56 6.77
CA ALA A 9 -24.42 -3.71 7.69
C ALA A 9 -25.21 -2.42 8.02
N ALA A 10 -25.83 -1.80 7.01
CA ALA A 10 -26.63 -0.59 7.17
C ALA A 10 -27.89 -0.85 8.01
N GLU A 11 -28.62 -1.93 7.73
CA GLU A 11 -29.81 -2.31 8.50
C GLU A 11 -29.50 -2.61 9.97
N ARG A 12 -28.30 -3.13 10.26
CA ARG A 12 -27.83 -3.45 11.63
C ARG A 12 -27.08 -2.30 12.31
N GLY A 13 -26.98 -1.13 11.68
CA GLY A 13 -26.25 0.04 12.23
C GLY A 13 -24.75 -0.18 12.41
N LEU A 14 -24.16 -1.10 11.64
CA LEU A 14 -22.74 -1.46 11.69
C LEU A 14 -21.91 -0.62 10.70
N PRO A 15 -20.61 -0.41 10.97
CA PRO A 15 -19.71 0.21 10.00
C PRO A 15 -19.69 -0.57 8.69
N VAL A 16 -19.85 0.15 7.58
CA VAL A 16 -19.83 -0.45 6.25
C VAL A 16 -18.39 -0.81 5.88
N THR A 17 -18.15 -2.11 5.70
CA THR A 17 -16.90 -2.60 5.10
C THR A 17 -17.08 -2.75 3.59
N ARG A 18 -16.25 -2.04 2.82
CA ARG A 18 -16.20 -2.16 1.35
C ARG A 18 -14.95 -2.91 0.93
N VAL A 19 -15.14 -3.92 0.10
CA VAL A 19 -14.04 -4.60 -0.59
C VAL A 19 -13.76 -3.85 -1.90
N VAL A 20 -12.50 -3.47 -2.09
CA VAL A 20 -12.01 -2.82 -3.31
C VAL A 20 -10.76 -3.53 -3.79
N SER A 21 -10.60 -3.60 -5.11
CA SER A 21 -9.35 -4.10 -5.72
C SER A 21 -8.20 -3.17 -5.32
N ARG A 22 -7.09 -3.75 -4.85
CA ARG A 22 -5.88 -2.98 -4.50
C ARG A 22 -5.38 -2.15 -5.67
N MET A 23 -5.41 -2.71 -6.88
CA MET A 23 -4.99 -2.01 -8.10
C MET A 23 -5.88 -0.82 -8.39
N LEU A 24 -7.20 -1.01 -8.32
CA LEU A 24 -8.16 0.07 -8.54
C LEU A 24 -8.04 1.18 -7.50
N LEU A 25 -7.88 0.81 -6.22
CA LEU A 25 -7.68 1.80 -5.16
C LEU A 25 -6.39 2.60 -5.38
N GLN A 26 -5.28 1.93 -5.71
CA GLN A 26 -4.02 2.61 -6.01
C GLN A 26 -4.17 3.57 -7.20
N GLU A 27 -4.84 3.16 -8.27
CA GLU A 27 -5.11 3.99 -9.45
C GLU A 27 -5.95 5.23 -9.11
N ILE A 28 -7.01 5.07 -8.29
CA ILE A 28 -7.85 6.18 -7.82
C ILE A 28 -7.00 7.18 -7.02
N LEU A 29 -6.17 6.69 -6.10
CA LEU A 29 -5.32 7.55 -5.26
C LEU A 29 -4.24 8.26 -6.08
N ALA A 30 -3.60 7.55 -7.02
CA ALA A 30 -2.59 8.14 -7.91
C ALA A 30 -3.18 9.27 -8.76
N ARG A 31 -4.37 9.06 -9.33
CA ARG A 31 -5.09 10.11 -10.08
C ARG A 31 -5.46 11.31 -9.21
N ALA A 32 -5.83 11.07 -7.95
CA ALA A 32 -6.24 12.14 -7.05
C ALA A 32 -5.09 13.08 -6.67
N VAL A 33 -3.85 12.57 -6.58
CA VAL A 33 -2.66 13.40 -6.30
C VAL A 33 -2.07 14.04 -7.57
N GLY A 34 -2.37 13.48 -8.74
CA GLY A 34 -1.91 13.98 -10.04
C GLY A 34 -0.55 13.42 -10.46
N ASP A 35 -0.31 13.39 -11.77
CA ASP A 35 0.89 12.75 -12.36
C ASP A 35 2.18 13.50 -12.02
N ASP A 36 2.13 14.82 -11.85
CA ASP A 36 3.29 15.65 -11.49
C ASP A 36 3.84 15.33 -10.09
N ALA A 37 3.02 14.73 -9.21
CA ALA A 37 3.42 14.33 -7.87
C ALA A 37 4.07 12.93 -7.83
N ILE A 38 4.07 12.19 -8.95
CA ILE A 38 4.52 10.79 -8.99
C ILE A 38 5.64 10.62 -10.01
N MET A 39 6.82 10.29 -9.53
CA MET A 39 7.95 9.92 -10.37
C MET A 39 8.18 8.41 -10.28
N ASN A 40 7.98 7.71 -11.40
CA ASN A 40 8.32 6.29 -11.53
C ASN A 40 9.81 6.14 -11.89
N ASP A 41 10.33 4.91 -11.82
CA ASP A 41 11.75 4.61 -12.09
C ASP A 41 12.69 5.42 -11.18
N CYS A 42 12.26 5.63 -9.94
CA CYS A 42 12.97 6.40 -8.92
C CYS A 42 13.22 5.52 -7.68
N HIS A 43 14.16 4.59 -7.79
CA HIS A 43 14.52 3.70 -6.68
C HIS A 43 15.46 4.41 -5.70
N VAL A 44 14.94 4.82 -4.54
CA VAL A 44 15.77 5.36 -3.44
C VAL A 44 16.63 4.25 -2.85
N VAL A 45 17.95 4.45 -2.85
CA VAL A 45 18.93 3.48 -2.33
C VAL A 45 19.59 3.95 -1.04
N ASP A 46 19.64 5.26 -0.81
CA ASP A 46 20.18 5.85 0.41
C ASP A 46 19.67 7.28 0.62
N PHE A 47 19.99 7.89 1.75
CA PHE A 47 19.75 9.32 1.99
C PHE A 47 20.77 9.93 2.94
N THR A 48 20.90 11.26 2.91
CA THR A 48 21.67 12.03 3.89
C THR A 48 20.78 13.06 4.56
N ASP A 49 20.92 13.23 5.87
CA ASP A 49 20.23 14.24 6.68
C ASP A 49 21.29 15.11 7.35
N ASP A 50 21.27 16.41 7.04
CA ASP A 50 22.21 17.41 7.60
C ASP A 50 21.62 18.23 8.76
N GLY A 51 20.37 17.95 9.15
CA GLY A 51 19.64 18.62 10.21
C GLY A 51 18.76 19.79 9.74
N ASP A 52 18.90 20.26 8.50
CA ASP A 52 18.00 21.25 7.87
C ASP A 52 17.25 20.63 6.69
N LYS A 53 17.94 19.83 5.88
CA LYS A 53 17.39 19.15 4.71
C LYS A 53 17.74 17.67 4.70
N VAL A 54 16.89 16.90 4.02
CA VAL A 54 17.14 15.50 3.68
C VAL A 54 17.33 15.38 2.18
N THR A 55 18.41 14.73 1.76
CA THR A 55 18.69 14.41 0.36
C THR A 55 18.51 12.91 0.12
N ALA A 56 17.50 12.53 -0.65
CA ALA A 56 17.32 11.16 -1.13
C ALA A 56 18.22 10.89 -2.34
N ILE A 57 18.89 9.73 -2.34
CA ILE A 57 19.80 9.30 -3.39
C ILE A 57 19.16 8.12 -4.13
N LEU A 58 19.01 8.27 -5.45
CA LEU A 58 18.47 7.23 -6.31
C LEU A 58 19.56 6.27 -6.82
N GLU A 59 19.15 5.08 -7.23
CA GLU A 59 20.03 4.03 -7.78
C GLU A 59 20.84 4.51 -8.99
N ASP A 60 20.27 5.38 -9.81
CA ASP A 60 20.92 5.98 -10.98
C ASP A 60 21.81 7.20 -10.65
N GLY A 61 21.96 7.53 -9.37
CA GLY A 61 22.77 8.64 -8.86
C GLY A 61 22.07 10.00 -8.84
N ARG A 62 20.83 10.12 -9.32
CA ARG A 62 20.04 11.35 -9.14
C ARG A 62 19.80 11.61 -7.65
N LYS A 63 19.65 12.89 -7.29
CA LYS A 63 19.42 13.34 -5.92
C LYS A 63 18.24 14.29 -5.84
N PHE A 64 17.45 14.16 -4.78
CA PHE A 64 16.27 14.97 -4.51
C PHE A 64 16.33 15.48 -3.07
N GLU A 65 16.22 16.79 -2.89
CA GLU A 65 16.26 17.45 -1.59
C GLU A 65 14.84 17.82 -1.12
N GLY A 66 14.59 17.69 0.17
CA GLY A 66 13.33 18.13 0.80
C GLY A 66 13.48 18.35 2.30
N ASP A 67 12.47 18.99 2.91
CA ASP A 67 12.40 19.20 4.37
C ASP A 67 12.14 17.89 5.14
N LEU A 68 11.54 16.89 4.48
CA LEU A 68 11.18 15.62 5.09
C LEU A 68 11.30 14.48 4.07
N LEU A 69 11.80 13.33 4.53
CA LEU A 69 11.76 12.05 3.82
C LEU A 69 10.82 11.08 4.55
N VAL A 70 9.82 10.55 3.84
CA VAL A 70 8.91 9.52 4.37
C VAL A 70 9.22 8.16 3.73
N GLY A 71 9.67 7.20 4.54
CA GLY A 71 9.90 5.82 4.10
C GLY A 71 8.60 5.03 3.91
N ALA A 72 8.04 5.07 2.71
CA ALA A 72 6.83 4.31 2.32
C ALA A 72 7.12 3.12 1.37
N ASP A 73 8.33 2.57 1.46
CA ASP A 73 8.93 1.57 0.55
C ASP A 73 8.72 0.10 0.99
N GLY A 74 7.75 -0.15 1.85
CA GLY A 74 7.22 -1.47 2.16
C GLY A 74 8.08 -2.33 3.10
N ILE A 75 7.78 -3.65 3.12
CA ILE A 75 8.35 -4.57 4.12
C ILE A 75 9.88 -4.71 4.02
N ARG A 76 10.48 -4.53 2.84
CA ARG A 76 11.94 -4.55 2.60
C ARG A 76 12.53 -3.14 2.45
N SER A 77 12.06 -2.22 3.28
CA SER A 77 12.43 -0.80 3.24
C SER A 77 13.95 -0.58 3.29
N LYS A 78 14.46 0.19 2.31
CA LYS A 78 15.83 0.73 2.27
C LYS A 78 15.97 1.90 3.24
N VAL A 79 14.94 2.74 3.36
CA VAL A 79 14.94 3.87 4.30
C VAL A 79 15.07 3.38 5.75
N ARG A 80 14.26 2.38 6.14
CA ARG A 80 14.34 1.76 7.48
C ARG A 80 15.72 1.14 7.72
N LYS A 81 16.29 0.49 6.70
CA LYS A 81 17.63 -0.10 6.77
C LYS A 81 18.72 0.94 6.99
N SER A 82 18.71 2.07 6.28
CA SER A 82 19.70 3.13 6.49
C SER A 82 19.59 3.77 7.89
N LEU A 83 18.38 3.87 8.45
CA LEU A 83 18.17 4.43 9.79
C LEU A 83 18.61 3.51 10.94
N PHE A 84 18.29 2.21 10.85
CA PHE A 84 18.38 1.30 11.98
C PHE A 84 19.29 0.08 11.74
N GLY A 85 19.88 -0.03 10.55
CA GLY A 85 20.60 -1.22 10.10
C GLY A 85 19.67 -2.29 9.51
N GLU A 86 20.25 -3.39 9.05
CA GLU A 86 19.51 -4.52 8.48
C GLU A 86 18.66 -5.21 9.55
N THR A 87 17.38 -5.43 9.24
CA THR A 87 16.44 -6.17 10.09
C THR A 87 15.61 -7.10 9.21
N ASP A 88 15.68 -8.40 9.49
CA ASP A 88 14.90 -9.39 8.76
C ASP A 88 13.40 -9.30 9.09
N ALA A 89 12.56 -9.58 8.09
CA ALA A 89 11.13 -9.74 8.31
C ALA A 89 10.86 -11.03 9.10
N SER A 90 10.08 -10.94 10.16
CA SER A 90 9.65 -12.12 10.92
C SER A 90 8.49 -12.81 10.21
N TYR A 91 8.63 -14.11 9.97
CA TYR A 91 7.55 -14.92 9.44
C TYR A 91 6.47 -15.13 10.52
N SER A 92 5.21 -14.92 10.17
CA SER A 92 4.07 -15.01 11.11
C SER A 92 3.57 -16.45 11.34
N GLU A 93 4.33 -17.47 10.95
CA GLU A 93 3.97 -18.89 11.04
C GLU A 93 2.71 -19.31 10.26
N TYR A 94 2.17 -18.43 9.40
CA TYR A 94 0.99 -18.71 8.60
C TYR A 94 1.16 -18.24 7.15
N THR A 95 0.63 -19.03 6.23
CA THR A 95 0.59 -18.72 4.80
C THR A 95 -0.86 -18.62 4.33
N CYS A 96 -1.20 -17.51 3.70
CA CYS A 96 -2.51 -17.31 3.08
C CYS A 96 -2.43 -17.66 1.58
N TYR A 97 -3.31 -18.54 1.13
CA TYR A 97 -3.52 -18.80 -0.29
C TYR A 97 -4.72 -17.99 -0.77
N THR A 98 -4.55 -17.26 -1.85
CA THR A 98 -5.63 -16.47 -2.47
C THR A 98 -5.87 -16.96 -3.89
N GLY A 99 -7.11 -16.88 -4.34
CA GLY A 99 -7.54 -17.30 -5.66
C GLY A 99 -8.86 -16.64 -6.04
N ILE A 100 -9.13 -16.58 -7.34
CA ILE A 100 -10.37 -16.06 -7.90
C ILE A 100 -11.01 -17.20 -8.68
N ALA A 101 -12.32 -17.42 -8.46
CA ALA A 101 -13.10 -18.41 -9.18
C ALA A 101 -14.44 -17.79 -9.58
N ASP A 102 -14.90 -18.12 -10.79
CA ASP A 102 -16.25 -17.79 -11.24
C ASP A 102 -17.23 -18.74 -10.55
N PHE A 103 -17.68 -18.34 -9.36
CA PHE A 103 -18.54 -19.14 -8.50
C PHE A 103 -19.68 -18.29 -7.95
N VAL A 104 -20.90 -18.83 -8.02
CA VAL A 104 -22.08 -18.27 -7.36
C VAL A 104 -22.51 -19.27 -6.30
N PRO A 105 -22.39 -18.93 -5.00
CA PRO A 105 -22.89 -19.78 -3.93
C PRO A 105 -24.39 -20.04 -4.07
N PRO A 106 -24.88 -21.28 -3.88
CA PRO A 106 -26.30 -21.61 -4.01
C PRO A 106 -27.18 -20.91 -2.95
N ASP A 107 -26.57 -20.40 -1.89
CA ASP A 107 -27.17 -19.74 -0.74
C ASP A 107 -26.97 -18.21 -0.75
N ILE A 108 -26.52 -17.63 -1.87
CA ILE A 108 -26.20 -16.19 -2.01
C ILE A 108 -27.35 -15.25 -1.62
N ASP A 109 -28.60 -15.70 -1.77
CA ASP A 109 -29.80 -14.92 -1.44
C ASP A 109 -30.25 -15.09 0.03
N THR A 110 -29.61 -16.00 0.78
CA THR A 110 -29.98 -16.34 2.16
C THR A 110 -28.90 -16.02 3.20
N VAL A 111 -27.64 -15.87 2.77
CA VAL A 111 -26.52 -15.55 3.66
C VAL A 111 -26.11 -14.08 3.46
N GLY A 112 -26.62 -13.22 4.34
CA GLY A 112 -26.35 -11.77 4.45
C GLY A 112 -26.43 -11.25 5.88
#